data_AF-A0A1B2EU80-F1
#
_entry.id   AF-A0A1B2EU80-F1
#
_cell.length_a   1.000
_cell.length_b   1.000
_cell.length_c   1.000
_cell.angle_alpha   90.00
_cell.angle_beta   90.00
_cell.angle_gamma   90.00
#
_symmetry.space_group_name_H-M   'P 1'
#
loop_
_entity.id
_entity.type
_entity.pdbx_description
1 polymer ?
#
loop_
_entity_poly.entity_id
_entity_poly.type
_entity_poly.pdbx_seq_one_letter_code
_entity_poly.pdbx_strand_id
1 'polypeptide(L)'
;MLRHVTDEEIEQRVKVLRAELGLQNQSRPDLITAIEKLTARFRHFSYQQIPDAEMPGAEAQWDARKGVLRIRESVIAAMQRGGPRARMTIANEIGHFAMRHAGVRSRSTTQATTGKRLLEARKEESEARRFAAMFLAPNYLLSATDTVEEIADRFGLSVEAAMIRKGEFDAFQRRASGQRRELPSIVVDYLKDAQRRGVKLRTDLD
;
A
#
# COMPACT_ATOMS: atom_id res chain seq x y z
N MET A 1 -8.42 0.10 -21.77
CA MET A 1 -8.34 -0.53 -20.44
C MET A 1 -7.32 0.25 -19.61
N LEU A 2 -7.62 0.61 -18.36
CA LEU A 2 -6.62 1.25 -17.49
C LEU A 2 -5.54 0.20 -17.17
N ARG A 3 -4.26 0.48 -17.47
CA ARG A 3 -3.14 -0.42 -17.10
C ARG A 3 -3.16 -0.60 -15.58
N HIS A 4 -3.17 -1.84 -15.10
CA HIS A 4 -3.03 -2.14 -13.69
C HIS A 4 -1.54 -2.31 -13.35
N VAL A 5 -1.06 -1.66 -12.30
CA VAL A 5 0.32 -1.86 -11.80
C VAL A 5 0.34 -3.06 -10.87
N THR A 6 1.22 -4.03 -11.14
CA THR A 6 1.33 -5.26 -10.33
C THR A 6 2.04 -4.99 -9.00
N ASP A 7 1.88 -5.90 -8.05
CA ASP A 7 2.56 -5.81 -6.76
C ASP A 7 4.08 -5.87 -6.91
N GLU A 8 4.59 -6.65 -7.87
CA GLU A 8 6.02 -6.76 -8.17
C GLU A 8 6.58 -5.43 -8.72
N GLU A 9 5.82 -4.72 -9.55
CA GLU A 9 6.18 -3.39 -10.02
C GLU A 9 6.21 -2.35 -8.88
N ILE A 10 5.26 -2.45 -7.93
CA ILE A 10 5.21 -1.58 -6.74
C ILE A 10 6.38 -1.89 -5.81
N GLU A 11 6.66 -3.16 -5.50
CA GLU A 11 7.81 -3.59 -4.70
C GLU A 11 9.13 -3.09 -5.28
N GLN A 12 9.30 -3.17 -6.60
CA GLN A 12 10.50 -2.65 -7.23
C GLN A 12 10.65 -1.13 -7.05
N ARG A 13 9.54 -0.37 -7.15
CA ARG A 13 9.55 1.08 -6.87
C ARG A 13 9.84 1.38 -5.41
N VAL A 14 9.26 0.62 -4.49
CA VAL A 14 9.54 0.70 -3.05
C VAL A 14 11.01 0.46 -2.77
N LYS A 15 11.60 -0.60 -3.34
CA LYS A 15 13.02 -0.93 -3.17
C LYS A 15 13.92 0.21 -3.63
N VAL A 16 13.64 0.77 -4.82
CA VAL A 16 14.39 1.92 -5.35
C VAL A 16 14.25 3.14 -4.45
N LEU A 17 13.03 3.54 -4.11
CA LEU A 17 12.81 4.73 -3.28
C LEU A 17 13.45 4.58 -1.90
N ARG A 18 13.31 3.41 -1.26
CA ARG A 18 13.95 3.15 0.04
C ARG A 18 15.47 3.22 -0.06
N ALA A 19 16.08 2.74 -1.15
CA ALA A 19 17.52 2.87 -1.36
C ALA A 19 17.94 4.35 -1.56
N GLU A 20 17.19 5.11 -2.35
CA GLU A 20 17.45 6.55 -2.57
C GLU A 20 17.35 7.37 -1.28
N LEU A 21 16.48 6.96 -0.35
CA LEU A 21 16.33 7.58 0.97
C LEU A 21 17.27 6.97 2.03
N GLY A 22 18.09 5.97 1.69
CA GLY A 22 18.95 5.28 2.67
C GLY A 22 18.17 4.55 3.78
N LEU A 23 16.97 4.04 3.44
CA LEU A 23 16.05 3.32 4.33
C LEU A 23 16.01 1.81 4.05
N GLN A 24 16.75 1.32 3.05
CA GLN A 24 16.63 -0.06 2.55
C GLN A 24 16.71 -1.10 3.67
N ASN A 25 17.62 -0.96 4.63
CA ASN A 25 17.83 -1.96 5.69
C ASN A 25 17.02 -1.69 6.99
N GLN A 26 16.05 -0.76 6.97
CA GLN A 26 15.33 -0.37 8.19
C GLN A 26 13.95 -1.02 8.26
N SER A 27 13.70 -1.90 9.23
CA SER A 27 12.37 -2.51 9.37
C SER A 27 11.30 -1.52 9.86
N ARG A 28 11.68 -0.51 10.64
CA ARG A 28 10.73 0.52 11.12
C ARG A 28 11.31 1.91 10.91
N PRO A 29 11.36 2.41 9.66
CA PRO A 29 11.91 3.73 9.40
C PRO A 29 11.10 4.80 10.11
N ASP A 30 11.79 5.84 10.57
CA ASP A 30 11.15 7.08 11.01
C ASP A 30 10.62 7.83 9.79
N LEU A 31 9.31 8.06 9.76
CA LEU A 31 8.65 8.60 8.58
C LEU A 31 8.79 10.12 8.47
N ILE A 32 9.06 10.84 9.58
CA ILE A 32 9.43 12.26 9.52
C ILE A 32 10.77 12.38 8.79
N THR A 33 11.77 11.62 9.22
CA THR A 33 13.07 11.54 8.55
C THR A 33 12.91 11.14 7.07
N ALA A 34 11.99 10.21 6.75
CA ALA A 34 11.71 9.85 5.36
C ALA A 34 11.17 11.05 4.54
N ILE A 35 10.24 11.83 5.11
CA ILE A 35 9.68 13.04 4.49
C ILE A 35 10.76 14.12 4.29
N GLU A 36 11.62 14.32 5.29
CA GLU A 36 12.73 15.28 5.21
C GLU A 36 13.72 14.87 4.10
N LYS A 37 14.07 13.59 4.03
CA LYS A 37 14.92 13.05 2.96
C LYS A 37 14.26 13.16 1.59
N LEU A 38 12.95 12.95 1.48
CA LEU A 38 12.19 13.20 0.25
C LEU A 38 12.31 14.68 -0.17
N THR A 39 12.12 15.61 0.77
CA THR A 39 12.21 17.05 0.54
C THR A 39 13.63 17.46 0.08
N ALA A 40 14.67 16.90 0.71
CA ALA A 40 16.05 17.15 0.32
C ALA A 40 16.40 16.54 -1.05
N ARG A 41 15.85 15.37 -1.38
CA ARG A 41 16.19 14.62 -2.60
C ARG A 41 15.42 15.10 -3.83
N PHE A 42 14.17 15.51 -3.67
CA PHE A 42 13.25 15.83 -4.76
C PHE A 42 12.81 17.30 -4.67
N ARG A 43 13.30 18.14 -5.58
CA ARG A 43 13.01 19.59 -5.59
C ARG A 43 11.52 19.95 -5.69
N HIS A 44 10.67 19.02 -6.15
CA HIS A 44 9.23 19.19 -6.31
C HIS A 44 8.43 18.50 -5.20
N PHE A 45 9.10 18.10 -4.12
CA PHE A 45 8.46 17.55 -2.93
C PHE A 45 8.74 18.48 -1.75
N SER A 46 7.68 18.86 -1.05
CA SER A 46 7.71 19.61 0.19
C SER A 46 6.65 19.06 1.12
N TYR A 47 6.69 19.44 2.39
CA TYR A 47 5.62 19.11 3.34
C TYR A 47 5.26 20.31 4.20
N GLN A 48 4.05 20.30 4.74
CA GLN A 48 3.53 21.32 5.64
C GLN A 48 2.76 20.66 6.77
N GLN A 49 3.07 21.05 8.00
CA GLN A 49 2.23 20.79 9.15
C GLN A 49 1.05 21.76 9.13
N ILE A 50 -0.17 21.24 9.28
CA ILE A 50 -1.43 21.98 9.18
C ILE A 50 -2.21 21.79 10.49
N PRO A 51 -2.70 22.87 11.13
CA PRO A 51 -3.60 22.78 12.29
C PRO A 51 -4.80 21.86 12.03
N ASP A 52 -5.19 21.08 13.04
CA ASP A 52 -6.32 20.14 12.95
C ASP A 52 -7.62 20.80 12.44
N ALA A 53 -7.88 22.02 12.88
CA ALA A 53 -9.07 22.80 12.49
C ALA A 53 -9.08 23.19 11.00
N GLU A 54 -7.91 23.31 10.36
CA GLU A 54 -7.78 23.69 8.95
C GLU A 54 -7.88 22.49 8.00
N MET A 55 -7.86 21.27 8.54
CA MET A 55 -7.91 20.03 7.75
C MET A 55 -8.96 19.02 8.26
N PRO A 56 -10.22 19.42 8.51
CA PRO A 56 -11.19 18.58 9.23
C PRO A 56 -11.52 17.28 8.49
N GLY A 57 -11.49 17.29 7.16
CA GLY A 57 -11.89 16.15 6.31
C GLY A 57 -10.78 15.20 5.87
N ALA A 58 -9.53 15.40 6.32
CA ALA A 58 -8.40 14.53 5.97
C ALA A 58 -7.31 14.52 7.06
N GLU A 59 -6.66 13.38 7.24
CA GLU A 59 -5.53 13.20 8.18
C GLU A 59 -4.20 13.69 7.57
N ALA A 60 -3.98 13.39 6.29
CA ALA A 60 -2.90 13.93 5.48
C ALA A 60 -3.36 13.99 4.02
N GLN A 61 -2.61 14.69 3.18
CA GLN A 61 -2.99 14.92 1.80
C GLN A 61 -1.80 15.32 0.91
N TRP A 62 -1.59 14.56 -0.15
CA TRP A 62 -0.67 14.89 -1.23
C TRP A 62 -1.35 15.74 -2.33
N ASP A 63 -0.84 16.95 -2.55
CA ASP A 63 -1.21 17.79 -3.69
C ASP A 63 -0.12 17.72 -4.77
N ALA A 64 -0.35 16.92 -5.81
CA ALA A 64 0.63 16.71 -6.87
C ALA A 64 0.86 17.96 -7.74
N ARG A 65 -0.09 18.91 -7.78
CA ARG A 65 0.07 20.14 -8.55
C ARG A 65 1.05 21.09 -7.86
N LYS A 66 0.95 21.17 -6.54
CA LYS A 66 1.82 22.01 -5.71
C LYS A 66 3.09 21.30 -5.27
N GLY A 67 3.14 19.98 -5.34
CA GLY A 67 4.25 19.19 -4.82
C GLY A 67 4.35 19.26 -3.30
N VAL A 68 3.20 19.29 -2.60
CA VAL A 68 3.17 19.46 -1.14
C VAL A 68 2.37 18.35 -0.47
N LEU A 69 2.98 17.73 0.55
CA LEU A 69 2.35 16.84 1.50
C LEU A 69 1.86 17.66 2.70
N ARG A 70 0.55 17.81 2.84
CA ARG A 70 -0.07 18.47 3.99
C ARG A 70 -0.39 17.44 5.05
N ILE A 71 0.04 17.67 6.28
CA ILE A 71 -0.12 16.71 7.39
C ILE A 71 -0.75 17.42 8.58
N ARG A 72 -1.81 16.83 9.12
CA ARG A 72 -2.46 17.30 10.33
C ARG A 72 -1.51 17.20 11.54
N GLU A 73 -1.51 18.19 12.44
CA GLU A 73 -0.63 18.19 13.62
C GLU A 73 -0.82 16.95 14.50
N SER A 74 -2.08 16.55 14.75
CA SER A 74 -2.36 15.33 15.51
C SER A 74 -1.82 14.06 14.87
N VAL A 75 -1.66 14.03 13.54
CA VAL A 75 -1.06 12.91 12.80
C VAL A 75 0.45 12.91 12.96
N ILE A 76 1.11 14.07 12.91
CA ILE A 76 2.55 14.19 13.24
C ILE A 76 2.80 13.68 14.66
N ALA A 77 2.03 14.17 15.63
CA ALA A 77 2.16 13.77 17.02
C ALA A 77 1.90 12.25 17.20
N ALA A 78 0.89 11.69 16.53
CA ALA A 78 0.60 10.26 16.56
C ALA A 78 1.72 9.43 15.92
N MET A 79 2.33 9.92 14.85
CA MET A 79 3.45 9.24 14.18
C MET A 79 4.71 9.23 15.04
N GLN A 80 5.01 10.33 15.75
CA GLN A 80 6.10 10.40 16.73
C GLN A 80 5.90 9.44 17.91
N ARG A 81 4.65 9.19 18.31
CA ARG A 81 4.29 8.14 19.29
C ARG A 81 4.29 6.72 18.69
N GLY A 82 4.69 6.56 17.43
CA GLY A 82 4.75 5.27 16.75
C GLY A 82 3.38 4.70 16.35
N GLY A 83 2.34 5.54 16.27
CA GLY A 83 0.97 5.14 15.98
C GLY A 83 0.82 4.50 14.58
N PRO A 84 0.35 3.25 14.46
CA PRO A 84 0.35 2.52 13.19
C PRO A 84 -0.55 3.15 12.13
N ARG A 85 -1.70 3.72 12.52
CA ARG A 85 -2.60 4.44 11.61
C ARG A 85 -1.92 5.66 10.99
N ALA A 86 -1.28 6.50 11.79
CA ALA A 86 -0.58 7.68 11.30
C ALA A 86 0.55 7.28 10.34
N ARG A 87 1.29 6.20 10.65
CA ARG A 87 2.32 5.66 9.76
C ARG A 87 1.75 5.22 8.41
N MET A 88 0.64 4.48 8.43
CA MET A 88 -0.03 4.03 7.20
C MET A 88 -0.56 5.22 6.37
N THR A 89 -1.19 6.20 7.03
CA THR A 89 -1.70 7.41 6.38
C THR A 89 -0.57 8.16 5.66
N ILE A 90 0.56 8.39 6.32
CA ILE A 90 1.71 9.06 5.69
C ILE A 90 2.33 8.24 4.57
N ALA A 91 2.49 6.93 4.77
CA ALA A 91 3.00 6.04 3.72
C ALA A 91 2.08 6.00 2.48
N ASN A 92 0.76 6.14 2.65
CA ASN A 92 -0.20 6.26 1.55
C ASN A 92 0.06 7.51 0.71
N GLU A 93 0.25 8.66 1.36
CA GLU A 93 0.53 9.91 0.64
C GLU A 93 1.91 9.89 -0.05
N ILE A 94 2.92 9.27 0.57
CA ILE A 94 4.21 8.98 -0.08
C ILE A 94 3.99 8.08 -1.31
N GLY A 95 3.09 7.12 -1.22
CA GLY A 95 2.68 6.27 -2.34
C GLY A 95 2.10 7.07 -3.50
N HIS A 96 1.22 8.03 -3.24
CA HIS A 96 0.73 8.94 -4.28
C HIS A 96 1.84 9.70 -4.98
N PHE A 97 2.82 10.22 -4.23
CA PHE A 97 3.99 10.86 -4.81
C PHE A 97 4.84 9.90 -5.66
N ALA A 98 5.24 8.77 -5.08
CA ALA A 98 6.15 7.79 -5.70
C ALA A 98 5.55 7.15 -6.97
N MET A 99 4.24 6.99 -6.99
CA MET A 99 3.48 6.45 -8.12
C MET A 99 3.08 7.52 -9.14
N ARG A 100 3.44 8.80 -8.91
CA ARG A 100 3.10 9.96 -9.74
C ARG A 100 1.59 10.10 -9.97
N HIS A 101 0.81 9.80 -8.94
CA HIS A 101 -0.64 10.00 -8.96
C HIS A 101 -0.97 11.48 -8.99
N ALA A 102 -2.14 11.82 -9.52
CA ALA A 102 -2.59 13.21 -9.60
C ALA A 102 -2.83 13.86 -8.21
N GLY A 103 -2.87 13.06 -7.13
CA GLY A 103 -3.19 13.54 -5.78
C GLY A 103 -4.62 14.08 -5.70
N VAL A 104 -4.87 15.01 -4.78
CA VAL A 104 -6.17 15.68 -4.63
C VAL A 104 -6.70 16.19 -5.96
N ARG A 105 -7.81 15.60 -6.41
CA ARG A 105 -8.73 16.25 -7.32
C ARG A 105 -9.74 16.96 -6.44
N SER A 106 -9.68 18.30 -6.40
CA SER A 106 -10.55 19.15 -5.58
C SER A 106 -11.99 18.65 -5.64
N ARG A 107 -12.61 18.44 -4.47
CA ARG A 107 -14.02 18.07 -4.30
C ARG A 107 -15.00 19.21 -4.64
N SER A 108 -14.60 20.16 -5.49
CA SER A 108 -15.44 21.30 -5.94
C SER A 108 -16.03 21.11 -7.34
N THR A 109 -16.42 19.90 -7.71
CA THR A 109 -17.36 19.69 -8.80
C THR A 109 -18.39 18.65 -8.38
N THR A 110 -19.27 19.07 -7.48
CA THR A 110 -20.65 18.61 -7.42
C THR A 110 -21.31 18.98 -8.75
N GLN A 111 -21.00 18.24 -9.82
CA GLN A 111 -21.72 18.18 -11.11
C GLN A 111 -20.92 17.27 -12.06
N ALA A 112 -21.47 16.08 -12.33
CA ALA A 112 -21.17 15.23 -13.49
C ALA A 112 -19.73 14.69 -13.68
N THR A 113 -19.08 14.10 -12.67
CA THR A 113 -17.86 13.30 -12.91
C THR A 113 -18.20 11.91 -13.48
N THR A 114 -18.13 11.83 -14.81
CA THR A 114 -18.13 10.64 -15.66
C THR A 114 -17.38 9.45 -15.03
N GLY A 115 -17.96 8.24 -15.10
CA GLY A 115 -17.47 7.04 -14.39
C GLY A 115 -15.98 6.71 -14.55
N LYS A 116 -15.35 7.10 -15.67
CA LYS A 116 -13.90 6.92 -15.89
C LYS A 116 -13.03 7.63 -14.85
N ARG A 117 -13.35 8.87 -14.47
CA ARG A 117 -12.54 9.65 -13.50
C ARG A 117 -12.63 9.07 -12.09
N LEU A 118 -13.79 8.54 -11.71
CA LEU A 118 -13.99 7.86 -10.43
C LEU A 118 -13.20 6.54 -10.39
N LEU A 119 -13.22 5.78 -11.48
CA LEU A 119 -12.43 4.54 -11.60
C LEU A 119 -10.93 4.81 -11.51
N GLU A 120 -10.43 5.86 -12.15
CA GLU A 120 -9.03 6.30 -12.03
C GLU A 120 -8.68 6.65 -10.58
N ALA A 121 -9.49 7.44 -9.89
CA ALA A 121 -9.23 7.82 -8.49
C ALA A 121 -9.20 6.60 -7.55
N ARG A 122 -10.13 5.66 -7.71
CA ARG A 122 -10.14 4.40 -6.94
C ARG A 122 -8.91 3.55 -7.22
N LYS A 123 -8.46 3.53 -8.47
CA LYS A 123 -7.25 2.83 -8.88
C LYS A 123 -6.01 3.47 -8.24
N GLU A 124 -5.86 4.79 -8.32
CA GLU A 124 -4.73 5.53 -7.70
C GLU A 124 -4.69 5.31 -6.18
N GLU A 125 -5.83 5.38 -5.50
CA GLU A 125 -5.92 5.10 -4.05
C GLU A 125 -5.53 3.64 -3.74
N SER A 126 -5.98 2.68 -4.55
CA SER A 126 -5.61 1.27 -4.38
C SER A 126 -4.12 1.02 -4.60
N GLU A 127 -3.51 1.69 -5.59
CA GLU A 127 -2.07 1.64 -5.84
C GLU A 127 -1.26 2.30 -4.72
N ALA A 128 -1.71 3.46 -4.20
CA ALA A 128 -1.07 4.15 -3.09
C ALA A 128 -1.11 3.34 -1.79
N ARG A 129 -2.24 2.69 -1.49
CA ARG A 129 -2.39 1.84 -0.31
C ARG A 129 -1.49 0.60 -0.35
N ARG A 130 -1.41 -0.06 -1.50
CA ARG A 130 -0.49 -1.20 -1.70
C ARG A 130 0.97 -0.74 -1.58
N PHE A 131 1.31 0.40 -2.20
CA PHE A 131 2.62 1.01 -2.04
C PHE A 131 2.94 1.29 -0.57
N ALA A 132 2.00 1.85 0.20
CA ALA A 132 2.18 2.16 1.61
C ALA A 132 2.53 0.91 2.43
N ALA A 133 1.76 -0.16 2.25
CA ALA A 133 1.97 -1.43 2.93
C ALA A 133 3.36 -2.02 2.62
N MET A 134 3.75 -2.02 1.33
CA MET A 134 5.06 -2.51 0.88
C MET A 134 6.21 -1.57 1.31
N PHE A 135 5.99 -0.25 1.33
CA PHE A 135 6.99 0.71 1.77
C PHE A 135 7.31 0.56 3.25
N LEU A 136 6.28 0.30 4.07
CA LEU A 136 6.45 0.05 5.51
C LEU A 136 7.04 -1.34 5.76
N ALA A 137 6.53 -2.39 5.11
CA ALA A 137 6.96 -3.77 5.27
C ALA A 137 7.29 -4.43 3.91
N PRO A 138 8.46 -4.16 3.32
CA PRO A 138 8.80 -4.65 1.99
C PRO A 138 9.11 -6.14 1.99
N ASN A 139 8.81 -6.82 0.87
CA ASN A 139 9.04 -8.26 0.71
C ASN A 139 10.47 -8.69 1.09
N TYR A 140 11.48 -7.89 0.75
CA TYR A 140 12.88 -8.23 0.99
C TYR A 140 13.32 -8.13 2.46
N LEU A 141 12.47 -7.61 3.35
CA LEU A 141 12.68 -7.61 4.81
C LEU A 141 11.74 -8.58 5.54
N LEU A 142 10.83 -9.24 4.82
CA LEU A 142 9.92 -10.23 5.37
C LEU A 142 10.52 -11.64 5.23
N SER A 143 10.20 -12.48 6.20
CA SER A 143 10.54 -13.91 6.23
C SER A 143 9.27 -14.75 6.03
N ALA A 144 9.41 -15.91 5.39
CA ALA A 144 8.33 -16.90 5.27
C ALA A 144 7.83 -17.36 6.65
N THR A 145 8.70 -17.34 7.66
CA THR A 145 8.40 -17.75 9.03
C THR A 145 7.80 -16.65 9.90
N ASP A 146 7.73 -15.40 9.42
CA ASP A 146 7.20 -14.30 10.23
C ASP A 146 5.72 -14.54 10.58
N THR A 147 5.39 -14.35 11.86
CA THR A 147 3.99 -14.29 12.32
C THR A 147 3.37 -12.93 12.06
N VAL A 148 2.04 -12.83 12.18
CA VAL A 148 1.33 -11.54 12.02
C VAL A 148 1.76 -10.56 13.11
N GLU A 149 1.95 -11.04 14.33
CA GLU A 149 2.38 -10.28 15.50
C GLU A 149 3.82 -9.76 15.30
N GLU A 150 4.73 -10.62 14.85
CA GLU A 150 6.11 -10.23 14.54
C GLU A 150 6.15 -9.14 13.45
N ILE A 151 5.31 -9.25 12.43
CA ILE A 151 5.21 -8.22 11.38
C ILE A 151 4.66 -6.91 11.95
N ALA A 152 3.60 -6.98 12.76
CA ALA A 152 3.00 -5.80 13.38
C ALA A 152 4.02 -5.03 14.23
N ASP A 153 4.74 -5.75 15.10
CA ASP A 153 5.69 -5.16 16.04
C ASP A 153 6.95 -4.65 15.31
N ARG A 154 7.54 -5.48 14.45
CA ARG A 154 8.81 -5.18 13.77
C ARG A 154 8.69 -4.02 12.78
N PHE A 155 7.55 -3.90 12.09
CA PHE A 155 7.34 -2.85 11.08
C PHE A 155 6.48 -1.68 11.58
N GLY A 156 5.87 -1.80 12.76
CA GLY A 156 5.00 -0.78 13.35
C GLY A 156 3.67 -0.65 12.59
N LEU A 157 3.03 -1.77 12.27
CA LEU A 157 1.73 -1.86 11.62
C LEU A 157 0.62 -2.18 12.64
N SER A 158 -0.64 -1.94 12.27
CA SER A 158 -1.74 -2.54 13.04
C SER A 158 -1.78 -4.05 12.78
N VAL A 159 -2.39 -4.81 13.69
CA VAL A 159 -2.56 -6.24 13.51
C VAL A 159 -3.32 -6.56 12.22
N GLU A 160 -4.36 -5.78 11.87
CA GLU A 160 -5.08 -6.01 10.61
C GLU A 160 -4.21 -5.72 9.38
N ALA A 161 -3.43 -4.63 9.41
CA ALA A 161 -2.52 -4.30 8.32
C ALA A 161 -1.41 -5.35 8.16
N ALA A 162 -0.88 -5.87 9.27
CA ALA A 162 0.10 -6.95 9.27
C ALA A 162 -0.48 -8.26 8.71
N MET A 163 -1.73 -8.59 9.06
CA MET A 163 -2.42 -9.77 8.55
C MET A 163 -2.59 -9.72 7.02
N ILE A 164 -3.06 -8.58 6.50
CA ILE A 164 -3.18 -8.35 5.05
C ILE A 164 -1.81 -8.50 4.40
N ARG A 165 -0.79 -7.84 4.97
CA ARG A 165 0.57 -7.84 4.43
C ARG A 165 1.19 -9.23 4.40
N LYS A 166 1.01 -10.03 5.45
CA LYS A 166 1.46 -11.43 5.51
C LYS A 166 0.81 -12.25 4.39
N GLY A 167 -0.51 -12.11 4.20
CA GLY A 167 -1.22 -12.79 3.12
C GLY A 167 -0.71 -12.42 1.72
N GLU A 168 -0.42 -11.15 1.48
CA GLU A 168 0.19 -10.67 0.22
C GLU A 168 1.59 -11.24 0.01
N PHE A 169 2.44 -11.23 1.04
CA PHE A 169 3.79 -11.78 0.98
C PHE A 169 3.78 -13.29 0.72
N ASP A 170 2.91 -14.06 1.39
CA ASP A 170 2.78 -15.50 1.16
C ASP A 170 2.26 -15.79 -0.25
N ALA A 171 1.36 -14.96 -0.78
CA ALA A 171 0.93 -15.05 -2.17
C ALA A 171 2.08 -14.77 -3.15
N PHE A 172 2.93 -13.77 -2.87
CA PHE A 172 4.12 -13.48 -3.66
C PHE A 172 5.12 -14.65 -3.64
N GLN A 173 5.42 -15.21 -2.46
CA GLN A 173 6.33 -16.36 -2.32
C GLN A 173 5.85 -17.57 -3.12
N ARG A 174 4.55 -17.89 -3.06
CA ARG A 174 3.96 -18.98 -3.87
C ARG A 174 4.10 -18.75 -5.36
N ARG A 175 3.85 -17.53 -5.84
CA ARG A 175 4.03 -17.19 -7.26
C ARG A 175 5.50 -17.32 -7.69
N ALA A 176 6.42 -16.84 -6.86
CA ALA A 176 7.86 -16.89 -7.13
C ALA A 176 8.41 -18.34 -7.13
N SER A 177 7.88 -19.22 -6.28
CA SER A 177 8.26 -20.64 -6.21
C SER A 177 7.52 -21.54 -7.20
N GLY A 178 6.54 -21.01 -7.94
CA GLY A 178 5.69 -21.78 -8.85
C GLY A 178 4.67 -22.68 -8.15
N GLN A 179 4.54 -22.59 -6.82
CA GLN A 179 3.55 -23.36 -6.05
C GLN A 179 2.14 -22.82 -6.31
N ARG A 180 1.24 -23.69 -6.80
CA ARG A 180 -0.19 -23.37 -6.94
C ARG A 180 -0.85 -23.33 -5.57
N ARG A 181 -1.82 -22.43 -5.40
CA ARG A 181 -2.68 -22.43 -4.20
C ARG A 181 -3.57 -23.65 -4.26
N GLU A 182 -3.52 -24.49 -3.23
CA GLU A 182 -4.45 -25.59 -3.08
C GLU A 182 -5.89 -25.04 -2.99
N LEU A 183 -6.79 -25.70 -3.72
CA LEU A 183 -8.20 -25.36 -3.65
C LEU A 183 -8.73 -25.76 -2.26
N PRO A 184 -9.57 -24.94 -1.62
CA PRO A 184 -10.23 -25.34 -0.39
C PRO A 184 -10.96 -26.67 -0.58
N SER A 185 -10.93 -27.54 0.42
CA SER A 185 -11.51 -28.90 0.31
C SER A 185 -12.97 -28.87 -0.17
N ILE A 186 -13.76 -27.90 0.31
CA ILE A 186 -15.15 -27.72 -0.13
C ILE A 186 -15.29 -27.42 -1.63
N VAL A 187 -14.34 -26.69 -2.22
CA VAL A 187 -14.31 -26.41 -3.66
C VAL A 187 -13.88 -27.66 -4.41
N VAL A 188 -12.91 -28.40 -3.89
CA VAL A 188 -12.50 -29.70 -4.45
C VAL A 188 -13.66 -30.67 -4.47
N ASP A 189 -14.40 -30.81 -3.36
CA ASP A 189 -15.56 -31.70 -3.24
C ASP A 189 -16.67 -31.32 -4.21
N TYR A 190 -16.97 -30.02 -4.32
CA TYR A 190 -17.92 -29.49 -5.29
C TYR A 190 -17.51 -29.81 -6.73
N LEU A 191 -16.25 -29.60 -7.09
CA LEU A 191 -15.74 -29.88 -8.43
C LEU A 191 -15.76 -31.38 -8.74
N LYS A 192 -15.39 -32.24 -7.78
CA LYS A 192 -15.49 -33.69 -7.90
C LYS A 192 -16.93 -34.15 -8.11
N ASP A 193 -17.89 -33.57 -7.40
CA ASP A 193 -19.31 -33.91 -7.59
C ASP A 193 -19.83 -33.47 -8.98
N ALA A 194 -19.44 -32.28 -9.44
CA ALA A 194 -19.76 -31.80 -10.78
C ALA A 194 -19.17 -32.72 -11.88
N GLN A 195 -17.95 -33.22 -11.68
CA GLN A 195 -17.31 -34.18 -12.58
C GLN A 195 -18.09 -35.50 -12.64
N ARG A 196 -18.56 -36.03 -11.49
CA ARG A 196 -19.43 -37.21 -11.44
C ARG A 196 -20.75 -37.02 -12.19
N ARG A 197 -21.26 -35.79 -12.24
CA ARG A 197 -22.45 -35.40 -13.01
C ARG A 197 -22.17 -35.15 -14.49
N GLY A 198 -20.95 -35.42 -14.98
CA GLY A 198 -20.58 -35.33 -16.39
C GLY A 198 -20.06 -33.97 -16.84
N VAL A 199 -19.79 -33.03 -15.93
CA VAL A 199 -19.22 -31.73 -16.28
C VAL A 199 -17.73 -31.89 -16.59
N LYS A 200 -17.31 -31.44 -17.78
CA LYS A 200 -15.89 -31.43 -18.16
C LYS A 200 -15.17 -30.27 -17.47
N LEU A 201 -14.25 -30.59 -16.57
CA LEU A 201 -13.45 -29.60 -15.85
C LEU A 201 -12.21 -29.17 -16.66
N ARG A 202 -11.79 -27.92 -16.49
CA ARG A 202 -10.54 -27.35 -17.03
C ARG A 202 -9.52 -27.12 -15.91
N THR A 203 -9.36 -28.11 -15.04
CA THR A 203 -8.39 -28.08 -13.94
C THR A 203 -7.81 -29.47 -13.76
N ASP A 204 -6.53 -29.53 -13.40
CA ASP A 204 -5.85 -30.77 -13.03
C ASP A 204 -6.31 -31.14 -11.62
N LEU A 205 -7.39 -31.92 -11.51
CA LEU A 205 -7.85 -32.53 -10.27
C LEU A 205 -7.63 -34.04 -10.42
N ASP A 206 -6.36 -34.44 -10.34
CA ASP A 206 -6.01 -35.86 -10.18
C ASP A 206 -6.24 -36.30 -8.72
#